data_AF-A0A1S8CES6-F1
#
_entry.id   AF-A0A1S8CES6-F1
#
_cell.length_a   1.000
_cell.length_b   1.000
_cell.length_c   1.000
_cell.angle_alpha   90.00
_cell.angle_beta   90.00
_cell.angle_gamma   90.00
#
_symmetry.space_group_name_H-M   'P 1'
#
loop_
_entity.id
_entity.type
_entity.pdbx_description
1 polymer ?
#
loop_
_entity_poly.entity_id
_entity_poly.type
_entity_poly.pdbx_seq_one_letter_code
_entity_poly.pdbx_strand_id
1 'polypeptide(L)'
;MDEFEVAWHWLLQQLTNATGQEVLKLGDSMWRCEDLLRLVESAAASSKNNNISLQKWCESLRLLNLGWYPVWQESGLSFSITFKALSQSANLTPLWWLLQIWYLSLSRIYPSLEWRLAWPQSQKTTIPLHFRLLPSHYAIHPTLHVGTKQQQNPQSHLNDILSKLLHHLSQQGSQPQGLLEQVKQQLTQALPTPPQLSELAALHSTPPRTLQRKFRTLGTSYNQLLEEVRRNNAISLLSVKHFTTQQVGQQLGYRDTPSFQRAFRKWFSMSPGQYRQQYYEPTFRHDDELPAVSLYYAIRQEGRKAPYHCDGARIWIALRNLSFVKSVTVVGEDKDGLWRPYSATFERALSKELELWSTSNLPVHAPFRFHIKYQVGGKTHIDNDRGHDYCLDGPVLLGSQPAVCHQLIRVVGAEGKNSVLVRLFSRDEWSRVNVVCHDNAPPQPLHGRQHSGAWEWQGIIDYPDTHLPLIFHFHQVGGAKLILDNNGVGYSPQCL
;
A
#
# COMPACT_ATOMS: atom_id res chain seq x y z
N MET A 1 33.18 7.95 36.46
CA MET A 1 32.22 7.77 35.35
C MET A 1 33.02 7.35 34.15
N ASP A 2 32.57 6.32 33.43
CA ASP A 2 33.15 5.89 32.15
C ASP A 2 33.19 7.10 31.19
N GLU A 3 34.33 7.39 30.57
CA GLU A 3 34.48 8.52 29.62
C GLU A 3 33.44 8.44 28.50
N PHE A 4 33.03 7.22 28.14
CA PHE A 4 31.92 6.94 27.23
C PHE A 4 30.59 7.52 27.71
N GLU A 5 30.20 7.24 28.97
CA GLU A 5 28.91 7.70 29.50
C GLU A 5 28.88 9.22 29.59
N VAL A 6 29.99 9.86 29.93
CA VAL A 6 30.09 11.33 29.94
C VAL A 6 29.89 11.90 28.52
N ALA A 7 30.55 11.32 27.52
CA ALA A 7 30.40 11.73 26.12
C ALA A 7 28.98 11.51 25.59
N TRP A 8 28.38 10.36 25.92
CA TRP A 8 27.05 9.96 25.49
C TRP A 8 25.98 10.91 26.01
N HIS A 9 25.96 11.19 27.32
CA HIS A 9 24.99 12.10 27.93
C HIS A 9 25.15 13.53 27.39
N TRP A 10 26.40 13.98 27.19
CA TRP A 10 26.65 15.29 26.60
C TRP A 10 26.09 15.40 25.18
N LEU A 11 26.32 14.40 24.32
CA LEU A 11 25.77 14.40 22.96
C LEU A 11 24.25 14.28 22.93
N LEU A 12 23.67 13.47 23.82
CA LEU A 12 22.22 13.37 23.97
C LEU A 12 21.61 14.73 24.34
N GLN A 13 22.25 15.47 25.25
CA GLN A 13 21.83 16.83 25.59
C GLN A 13 21.88 17.76 24.37
N GLN A 14 22.93 17.68 23.54
CA GLN A 14 23.01 18.46 22.29
C GLN A 14 21.91 18.08 21.28
N LEU A 15 21.59 16.79 21.17
CA LEU A 15 20.50 16.31 20.32
C LEU A 15 19.15 16.85 20.80
N THR A 16 18.85 16.72 22.10
CA THR A 16 17.60 17.21 22.69
C THR A 16 17.46 18.72 22.52
N ASN A 17 18.54 19.48 22.69
CA ASN A 17 18.56 20.92 22.44
C ASN A 17 18.30 21.26 20.97
N ALA A 18 18.83 20.46 20.04
CA ALA A 18 18.66 20.67 18.60
C ALA A 18 17.28 20.26 18.07
N THR A 19 16.63 19.27 18.68
CA THR A 19 15.30 18.78 18.29
C THR A 19 14.16 19.41 19.06
N GLY A 20 14.41 19.92 20.27
CA GLY A 20 13.37 20.32 21.23
C GLY A 20 12.56 19.14 21.75
N GLN A 21 13.00 17.90 21.54
CA GLN A 21 12.26 16.68 21.86
C GLN A 21 13.01 15.83 22.89
N GLU A 22 12.53 15.85 24.13
CA GLU A 22 13.02 15.00 25.22
C GLU A 22 12.21 13.70 25.34
N VAL A 23 10.92 13.75 24.97
CA VAL A 23 9.98 12.64 25.07
C VAL A 23 9.22 12.49 23.76
N LEU A 24 9.12 11.26 23.27
CA LEU A 24 8.38 10.87 22.08
C LEU A 24 7.08 10.18 22.47
N LYS A 25 5.97 10.61 21.85
CA LYS A 25 4.67 9.95 21.99
C LYS A 25 4.56 8.84 20.94
N LEU A 26 4.35 7.61 21.38
CA LEU A 26 4.26 6.42 20.54
C LEU A 26 2.99 5.66 20.93
N GLY A 27 1.93 5.79 20.13
CA GLY A 27 0.58 5.38 20.52
C GLY A 27 0.10 6.13 21.76
N ASP A 28 -0.33 5.39 22.77
CA ASP A 28 -0.80 5.92 24.06
C ASP A 28 0.33 6.06 25.10
N SER A 29 1.57 5.70 24.75
CA SER A 29 2.71 5.70 25.67
C SER A 29 3.70 6.83 25.37
N MET A 30 4.27 7.41 26.43
CA MET A 30 5.32 8.42 26.36
C MET A 30 6.67 7.77 26.66
N TRP A 31 7.66 7.99 25.80
CA TRP A 31 8.98 7.38 25.91
C TRP A 31 10.06 8.45 25.89
N ARG A 32 11.04 8.39 26.80
CA ARG A 32 12.19 9.30 26.74
C ARG A 32 13.07 8.92 25.56
N CYS A 33 13.63 9.93 24.88
CA CYS A 33 14.59 9.70 23.79
C CYS A 33 15.78 8.85 24.25
N GLU A 34 16.24 9.04 25.49
CA GLU A 34 17.30 8.25 26.11
C GLU A 34 16.96 6.75 26.19
N ASP A 35 15.77 6.43 26.71
CA ASP A 35 15.33 5.06 26.93
C ASP A 35 15.19 4.32 25.59
N LEU A 36 14.66 5.01 24.57
CA LEU A 36 14.55 4.47 23.22
C LEU A 36 15.92 4.20 22.60
N LEU A 37 16.87 5.14 22.72
CA LEU A 37 18.21 4.99 22.18
C LEU A 37 18.98 3.84 22.86
N ARG A 38 18.89 3.71 24.19
CA ARG A 38 19.49 2.59 24.93
C ARG A 38 18.84 1.25 24.59
N LEU A 39 17.53 1.22 24.41
CA LEU A 39 16.82 0.01 24.01
C LEU A 39 17.24 -0.44 22.61
N VAL A 40 17.35 0.49 21.67
CA VAL A 40 17.81 0.26 20.30
C VAL A 40 19.31 -0.08 20.24
N GLU A 41 20.12 0.44 21.14
CA GLU A 41 21.52 0.01 21.33
C GLU A 41 21.60 -1.43 21.83
N SER A 42 20.84 -1.79 22.87
CA SER A 42 20.77 -3.16 23.39
C SER A 42 20.26 -4.16 22.35
N ALA A 43 19.38 -3.71 21.46
CA ALA A 43 18.89 -4.46 20.30
C ALA A 43 20.01 -4.77 19.33
N ALA A 44 20.80 -3.76 18.95
CA ALA A 44 21.92 -3.95 18.07
C ALA A 44 22.95 -4.92 18.68
N ALA A 45 23.28 -4.73 19.96
CA ALA A 45 24.25 -5.57 20.67
C ALA A 45 23.85 -7.05 20.78
N SER A 46 22.56 -7.35 20.86
CA SER A 46 22.04 -8.72 21.03
C SER A 46 21.71 -9.43 19.72
N SER A 47 22.01 -8.80 18.59
CA SER A 47 21.48 -9.22 17.30
C SER A 47 22.37 -10.16 16.51
N LYS A 48 21.73 -11.06 15.75
CA LYS A 48 22.44 -12.09 14.99
C LYS A 48 22.99 -11.64 13.63
N ASN A 49 22.44 -10.54 13.11
CA ASN A 49 22.74 -10.07 11.77
C ASN A 49 22.92 -8.56 11.85
N ASN A 50 24.18 -8.13 11.75
CA ASN A 50 24.57 -6.72 11.85
C ASN A 50 23.78 -5.86 10.84
N ASN A 51 23.48 -6.37 9.64
CA ASN A 51 22.78 -5.60 8.61
C ASN A 51 21.31 -5.36 8.99
N ILE A 52 20.59 -6.40 9.44
CA ILE A 52 19.18 -6.28 9.85
C ILE A 52 19.04 -5.35 11.06
N SER A 53 20.00 -5.39 11.96
CA SER A 53 19.98 -4.59 13.18
C SER A 53 20.29 -3.14 12.89
N LEU A 54 21.24 -2.88 12.00
CA LEU A 54 21.57 -1.54 11.58
C LEU A 54 20.46 -0.91 10.73
N GLN A 55 19.75 -1.72 9.95
CA GLN A 55 18.52 -1.29 9.26
C GLN A 55 17.42 -0.89 10.26
N LYS A 56 17.09 -1.76 11.20
CA LYS A 56 16.11 -1.50 12.28
C LYS A 56 16.49 -0.32 13.16
N TRP A 57 17.79 -0.16 13.39
CA TRP A 57 18.35 0.94 14.15
C TRP A 57 18.26 2.24 13.35
N CYS A 58 18.53 2.24 12.04
CA CYS A 58 18.27 3.35 11.12
C CYS A 58 16.79 3.79 11.09
N GLU A 59 15.85 2.85 11.23
CA GLU A 59 14.42 3.17 11.34
C GLU A 59 14.11 4.00 12.59
N SER A 60 14.89 3.87 13.67
CA SER A 60 14.70 4.67 14.89
C SER A 60 15.01 6.18 14.71
N LEU A 61 15.84 6.56 13.72
CA LEU A 61 16.03 7.98 13.35
C LEU A 61 14.73 8.65 12.96
N ARG A 62 13.86 7.89 12.29
CA ARG A 62 12.61 8.40 11.74
C ARG A 62 11.68 8.82 12.87
N LEU A 63 11.82 8.22 14.06
CA LEU A 63 11.03 8.53 15.25
C LEU A 63 11.40 9.89 15.84
N LEU A 64 12.65 10.33 15.68
CA LEU A 64 13.13 11.62 16.14
C LEU A 64 12.73 12.78 15.19
N ASN A 65 11.93 12.47 14.16
CA ASN A 65 11.35 13.41 13.19
C ASN A 65 12.36 14.42 12.61
N LEU A 66 13.58 13.97 12.34
CA LEU A 66 14.70 14.87 12.05
C LEU A 66 14.65 15.52 10.67
N GLY A 67 13.61 15.25 9.88
CA GLY A 67 13.54 15.69 8.49
C GLY A 67 14.47 14.90 7.56
N TRP A 68 14.97 13.73 7.98
CA TRP A 68 15.87 12.88 7.19
C TRP A 68 15.39 11.44 7.15
N TYR A 69 15.65 10.75 6.05
CA TYR A 69 15.45 9.32 5.94
C TYR A 69 16.73 8.61 5.47
N PRO A 70 17.08 7.47 6.10
CA PRO A 70 18.20 6.65 5.67
C PRO A 70 17.85 5.85 4.41
N VAL A 71 18.78 5.81 3.47
CA VAL A 71 18.78 4.93 2.30
C VAL A 71 19.94 3.96 2.45
N TRP A 72 19.61 2.68 2.59
CA TRP A 72 20.59 1.61 2.71
C TRP A 72 21.08 1.18 1.32
N GLN A 73 22.38 0.99 1.19
CA GLN A 73 23.00 0.40 0.01
C GLN A 73 24.06 -0.59 0.45
N GLU A 74 24.00 -1.81 -0.09
CA GLU A 74 24.93 -2.90 0.22
C GLU A 74 25.85 -3.14 -0.97
N SER A 75 27.14 -3.34 -0.70
CA SER A 75 28.17 -3.65 -1.69
C SER A 75 29.16 -4.65 -1.09
N GLY A 76 28.89 -5.94 -1.32
CA GLY A 76 29.72 -7.04 -0.82
C GLY A 76 29.75 -7.09 0.71
N LEU A 77 30.93 -6.93 1.30
CA LEU A 77 31.18 -6.94 2.75
C LEU A 77 31.10 -5.54 3.39
N SER A 78 30.58 -4.56 2.66
CA SER A 78 30.45 -3.17 3.08
C SER A 78 29.06 -2.66 2.78
N PHE A 79 28.58 -1.72 3.59
CA PHE A 79 27.33 -1.02 3.34
C PHE A 79 27.48 0.47 3.58
N SER A 80 26.60 1.24 2.96
CA SER A 80 26.48 2.67 3.15
C SER A 80 25.05 3.06 3.46
N ILE A 81 24.88 3.89 4.46
CA ILE A 81 23.62 4.52 4.81
C ILE A 81 23.69 5.98 4.39
N THR A 82 22.95 6.34 3.35
CA THR A 82 22.86 7.71 2.84
C THR A 82 21.63 8.39 3.41
N PHE A 83 21.79 9.49 4.14
CA PHE A 83 20.69 10.25 4.72
C PHE A 83 20.20 11.30 3.74
N LYS A 84 18.95 11.15 3.29
CA LYS A 84 18.30 12.07 2.36
C LYS A 84 17.28 12.94 3.11
N ALA A 85 17.18 14.20 2.71
CA ALA A 85 16.25 15.14 3.32
C ALA A 85 14.79 14.85 2.91
N LEU A 86 13.86 14.96 3.86
CA LEU A 86 12.41 14.91 3.65
C LEU A 86 11.87 16.22 3.06
N SER A 87 12.54 17.34 3.31
CA SER A 87 12.25 18.67 2.74
C SER A 87 13.54 19.38 2.32
N GLN A 88 13.45 20.36 1.42
CA GLN A 88 14.62 21.19 1.05
C GLN A 88 15.17 22.02 2.23
N SER A 89 14.41 22.12 3.34
CA SER A 89 14.75 22.88 4.56
C SER A 89 15.17 22.00 5.75
N ALA A 90 15.40 20.70 5.55
CA ALA A 90 15.76 19.80 6.64
C ALA A 90 17.05 20.25 7.35
N ASN A 91 17.01 20.35 8.67
CA ASN A 91 18.14 20.79 9.47
C ASN A 91 19.13 19.62 9.65
N LEU A 92 20.37 19.80 9.24
CA LEU A 92 21.43 18.81 9.35
C LEU A 92 21.99 18.69 10.78
N THR A 93 21.81 19.69 11.64
CA THR A 93 22.39 19.73 12.99
C THR A 93 21.86 18.64 13.92
N PRO A 94 20.53 18.37 13.98
CA PRO A 94 20.01 17.24 14.76
C PRO A 94 20.53 15.89 14.25
N LEU A 95 20.61 15.72 12.92
CA LEU A 95 21.16 14.50 12.32
C LEU A 95 22.64 14.32 12.67
N TRP A 96 23.41 15.40 12.72
CA TRP A 96 24.82 15.36 13.12
C TRP A 96 25.01 14.80 14.52
N TRP A 97 24.35 15.39 15.52
CA TRP A 97 24.48 14.96 16.92
C TRP A 97 24.09 13.52 17.09
N LEU A 98 23.00 13.14 16.45
CA LEU A 98 22.53 11.78 16.49
C LEU A 98 23.52 10.81 15.87
N LEU A 99 24.11 11.12 14.72
CA LEU A 99 25.12 10.27 14.09
C LEU A 99 26.39 10.12 14.93
N GLN A 100 26.73 11.11 15.78
CA GLN A 100 27.86 11.01 16.71
C GLN A 100 27.55 10.11 17.91
N ILE A 101 26.37 10.28 18.53
CA ILE A 101 25.83 9.37 19.55
C ILE A 101 25.96 7.95 19.00
N TRP A 102 25.39 7.77 17.83
CA TRP A 102 25.32 6.54 17.08
C TRP A 102 26.65 5.88 16.77
N TYR A 103 27.62 6.65 16.28
CA TYR A 103 28.98 6.16 16.09
C TYR A 103 29.60 5.65 17.40
N LEU A 104 29.45 6.40 18.50
CA LEU A 104 29.99 5.98 19.79
C LEU A 104 29.38 4.66 20.27
N SER A 105 28.05 4.49 20.17
CA SER A 105 27.40 3.22 20.53
C SER A 105 27.83 2.07 19.65
N LEU A 106 27.78 2.26 18.33
CA LEU A 106 27.95 1.15 17.39
C LEU A 106 29.42 0.73 17.23
N SER A 107 30.36 1.66 17.35
CA SER A 107 31.79 1.31 17.38
C SER A 107 32.15 0.46 18.61
N ARG A 108 31.44 0.66 19.72
CA ARG A 108 31.58 -0.18 20.93
C ARG A 108 30.97 -1.57 20.73
N ILE A 109 29.78 -1.65 20.13
CA ILE A 109 29.09 -2.93 19.87
C ILE A 109 29.81 -3.75 18.80
N TYR A 110 30.29 -3.08 17.75
CA TYR A 110 30.89 -3.69 16.58
C TYR A 110 32.30 -3.15 16.33
N PRO A 111 33.28 -3.46 17.20
CA PRO A 111 34.64 -2.97 17.07
C PRO A 111 35.37 -3.53 15.84
N SER A 112 34.85 -4.63 15.26
CA SER A 112 35.36 -5.24 14.04
C SER A 112 34.92 -4.53 12.75
N LEU A 113 34.04 -3.53 12.85
CA LEU A 113 33.57 -2.76 11.72
C LEU A 113 34.35 -1.45 11.56
N GLU A 114 34.73 -1.11 10.34
CA GLU A 114 35.29 0.20 10.03
C GLU A 114 34.17 1.19 9.73
N TRP A 115 34.02 2.21 10.58
CA TRP A 115 33.01 3.26 10.44
C TRP A 115 33.62 4.51 9.80
N ARG A 116 33.00 5.06 8.76
CA ARG A 116 33.41 6.31 8.12
C ARG A 116 32.19 7.17 7.81
N LEU A 117 32.15 8.41 8.29
CA LEU A 117 31.09 9.37 7.94
C LEU A 117 31.60 10.36 6.89
N ALA A 118 30.83 10.51 5.82
CA ALA A 118 30.95 11.58 4.85
C ALA A 118 29.91 12.66 5.15
N TRP A 119 30.33 13.93 5.18
CA TRP A 119 29.49 15.05 5.60
C TRP A 119 29.48 16.20 4.58
N PRO A 120 28.38 16.97 4.41
CA PRO A 120 28.33 18.11 3.51
C PRO A 120 29.29 19.23 3.90
N GLN A 121 30.11 19.69 2.95
CA GLN A 121 31.12 20.74 3.16
C GLN A 121 30.52 22.11 3.53
N SER A 122 29.26 22.35 3.16
CA SER A 122 28.51 23.58 3.42
C SER A 122 28.20 23.84 4.90
N GLN A 123 28.44 22.85 5.78
CA GLN A 123 28.26 22.97 7.23
C GLN A 123 29.51 22.55 8.00
N LYS A 124 30.64 23.23 7.75
CA LYS A 124 31.80 23.15 8.65
C LYS A 124 31.41 23.72 10.02
N THR A 125 30.98 22.88 10.94
CA THR A 125 30.82 23.25 12.35
C THR A 125 32.19 23.26 13.03
N THR A 126 32.48 24.32 13.77
CA THR A 126 33.61 24.38 14.70
C THR A 126 33.24 23.55 15.93
N ILE A 127 33.68 22.29 15.99
CA ILE A 127 33.29 21.37 17.08
C ILE A 127 34.40 21.35 18.14
N PRO A 128 34.08 21.35 19.45
CA PRO A 128 35.08 21.20 20.51
C PRO A 128 35.84 19.87 20.35
N LEU A 129 37.17 19.94 20.41
CA LEU A 129 38.15 18.86 20.13
C LEU A 129 38.11 17.64 21.10
N HIS A 130 37.15 17.55 22.03
CA HIS A 130 37.24 16.63 23.16
C HIS A 130 37.01 15.15 22.83
N PHE A 131 36.42 14.82 21.68
CA PHE A 131 36.18 13.43 21.27
C PHE A 131 36.71 13.21 19.85
N ARG A 132 37.29 12.04 19.56
CA ARG A 132 37.66 11.64 18.18
C ARG A 132 36.39 11.49 17.35
N LEU A 133 35.87 12.61 16.86
CA LEU A 133 34.68 12.66 16.01
C LEU A 133 35.05 12.19 14.60
N LEU A 134 34.12 11.50 13.93
CA LEU A 134 34.27 11.13 12.52
C LEU A 134 34.30 12.40 11.65
N PRO A 135 35.39 12.65 10.92
CA PRO A 135 35.22 12.74 9.48
C PRO A 135 36.33 12.02 8.71
N SER A 136 36.05 11.58 7.50
CA SER A 136 37.13 11.26 6.55
C SER A 136 37.03 12.00 5.23
N HIS A 137 35.82 12.29 4.70
CA HIS A 137 35.67 12.95 3.39
C HIS A 137 34.36 13.76 3.27
N TYR A 138 34.28 14.66 2.30
CA TYR A 138 33.09 15.46 2.00
C TYR A 138 32.19 14.79 0.96
N ALA A 139 30.86 14.82 1.16
CA ALA A 139 29.86 14.27 0.23
C ALA A 139 28.64 15.17 0.10
N ILE A 140 27.84 14.96 -0.95
CA ILE A 140 26.60 15.73 -1.24
C ILE A 140 25.52 15.46 -0.17
N HIS A 141 25.45 14.23 0.32
CA HIS A 141 24.55 13.80 1.39
C HIS A 141 25.34 13.21 2.55
N PRO A 142 24.90 13.38 3.80
CA PRO A 142 25.48 12.65 4.92
C PRO A 142 25.43 11.15 4.63
N THR A 143 26.58 10.49 4.66
CA THR A 143 26.68 9.08 4.30
C THR A 143 27.55 8.35 5.30
N LEU A 144 27.00 7.36 5.98
CA LEU A 144 27.74 6.49 6.90
C LEU A 144 28.16 5.23 6.15
N HIS A 145 29.46 5.04 5.95
CA HIS A 145 30.04 3.83 5.40
C HIS A 145 30.50 2.92 6.51
N VAL A 146 30.21 1.63 6.36
CA VAL A 146 30.60 0.61 7.32
C VAL A 146 31.12 -0.61 6.56
N GLY A 147 32.34 -1.04 6.88
CA GLY A 147 32.98 -2.22 6.27
C GLY A 147 33.27 -3.29 7.31
N THR A 148 33.21 -4.57 6.93
CA THR A 148 33.49 -5.70 7.84
C THR A 148 34.94 -6.18 7.74
N LYS A 149 35.52 -6.67 8.86
CA LYS A 149 36.80 -7.42 8.85
C LYS A 149 36.69 -8.93 9.09
N GLN A 150 35.57 -9.47 9.58
CA GLN A 150 35.25 -10.92 9.58
C GLN A 150 33.88 -11.20 10.23
N GLN A 151 33.30 -12.36 9.87
CA GLN A 151 32.01 -12.89 10.36
C GLN A 151 32.20 -13.77 11.61
N GLN A 152 31.41 -13.52 12.67
CA GLN A 152 30.64 -14.54 13.39
C GLN A 152 29.86 -13.93 14.56
N ASN A 153 28.83 -14.67 15.00
CA ASN A 153 27.80 -14.28 15.94
C ASN A 153 27.21 -15.54 16.59
N PRO A 154 26.72 -15.50 17.86
CA PRO A 154 25.33 -15.95 18.11
C PRO A 154 24.54 -15.34 19.31
N GLN A 155 23.20 -15.21 19.12
CA GLN A 155 22.03 -15.44 20.04
C GLN A 155 21.68 -14.44 21.19
N SER A 156 20.46 -14.37 21.76
CA SER A 156 19.02 -14.27 21.35
C SER A 156 18.15 -14.15 22.63
N HIS A 157 17.16 -13.24 22.67
CA HIS A 157 15.84 -13.31 23.39
C HIS A 157 15.13 -11.94 23.31
N LEU A 158 15.89 -10.85 23.37
CA LEU A 158 15.41 -9.47 23.20
C LEU A 158 14.73 -9.20 21.84
N ASN A 159 15.03 -10.00 20.82
CA ASN A 159 14.48 -9.83 19.46
C ASN A 159 12.96 -9.86 19.40
N ASP A 160 12.26 -10.60 20.27
CA ASP A 160 10.80 -10.66 20.22
C ASP A 160 10.17 -9.36 20.75
N ILE A 161 10.59 -8.90 21.93
CA ILE A 161 10.14 -7.63 22.53
C ILE A 161 10.54 -6.44 21.64
N LEU A 162 11.75 -6.44 21.10
CA LEU A 162 12.25 -5.40 20.20
C LEU A 162 11.59 -5.46 18.83
N SER A 163 11.30 -6.64 18.29
CA SER A 163 10.53 -6.76 17.05
C SER A 163 9.10 -6.27 17.25
N LYS A 164 8.46 -6.54 18.39
CA LYS A 164 7.15 -6.01 18.75
C LYS A 164 7.17 -4.49 18.92
N LEU A 165 8.18 -3.96 19.60
CA LEU A 165 8.39 -2.52 19.77
C LEU A 165 8.66 -1.85 18.42
N LEU A 166 9.67 -2.28 17.66
CA LEU A 166 9.95 -1.76 16.31
C LEU A 166 8.79 -1.94 15.35
N HIS A 167 8.02 -3.02 15.45
CA HIS A 167 6.80 -3.22 14.67
C HIS A 167 5.73 -2.19 15.08
N HIS A 168 5.47 -1.98 16.37
CA HIS A 168 4.58 -0.93 16.84
C HIS A 168 5.06 0.47 16.44
N LEU A 169 6.36 0.74 16.55
CA LEU A 169 7.00 1.99 16.15
C LEU A 169 6.92 2.21 14.64
N SER A 170 7.07 1.17 13.81
CA SER A 170 6.94 1.23 12.34
C SER A 170 5.49 1.44 11.87
N GLN A 171 4.52 1.02 12.69
CA GLN A 171 3.10 1.27 12.43
C GLN A 171 2.69 2.70 12.84
N GLN A 172 3.37 3.29 13.82
CA GLN A 172 3.08 4.64 14.36
C GLN A 172 3.93 5.74 13.71
N GLY A 173 5.17 5.42 13.31
CA GLY A 173 6.08 6.28 12.57
C GLY A 173 5.79 6.18 11.08
N SER A 174 4.95 7.09 10.60
CA SER A 174 4.56 7.29 9.20
C SER A 174 5.62 6.84 8.19
N GLN A 175 5.32 5.76 7.47
CA GLN A 175 5.89 5.52 6.14
C GLN A 175 5.71 6.78 5.29
N PRO A 176 6.61 7.10 4.34
CA PRO A 176 6.30 8.07 3.31
C PRO A 176 5.11 7.51 2.52
N GLN A 177 3.92 7.97 2.87
CA GLN A 177 2.73 7.74 2.08
C GLN A 177 3.06 8.24 0.67
N GLY A 178 2.85 7.39 -0.34
CA GLY A 178 2.94 7.82 -1.72
C GLY A 178 2.05 9.04 -1.92
N LEU A 179 2.38 9.91 -2.87
CA LEU A 179 1.62 11.15 -3.13
C LEU A 179 0.09 10.91 -3.15
N LEU A 180 -0.37 9.80 -3.73
CA LEU A 180 -1.79 9.45 -3.76
C LEU A 180 -2.37 9.18 -2.37
N GLU A 181 -1.65 8.49 -1.49
CA GLU A 181 -2.10 8.17 -0.14
C GLU A 181 -2.13 9.42 0.75
N GLN A 182 -1.12 10.30 0.64
CA GLN A 182 -1.13 11.61 1.31
C GLN A 182 -2.35 12.44 0.92
N VAL A 183 -2.63 12.47 -0.38
CA VAL A 183 -3.77 13.20 -0.93
C VAL A 183 -5.10 12.57 -0.48
N LYS A 184 -5.23 11.24 -0.52
CA LYS A 184 -6.43 10.55 -0.03
C LYS A 184 -6.65 10.78 1.47
N GLN A 185 -5.60 10.77 2.28
CA GLN A 185 -5.70 11.06 3.71
C GLN A 185 -6.15 12.50 3.96
N GLN A 186 -5.53 13.47 3.29
CA GLN A 186 -5.92 14.89 3.37
C GLN A 186 -7.38 15.11 2.96
N LEU A 187 -7.81 14.48 1.85
CA LEU A 187 -9.21 14.52 1.41
C LEU A 187 -10.15 13.89 2.44
N THR A 188 -9.76 12.76 3.05
CA THR A 188 -10.56 12.07 4.07
C THR A 188 -10.75 12.93 5.32
N GLN A 189 -9.67 13.57 5.79
CA GLN A 189 -9.69 14.45 6.96
C GLN A 189 -10.46 15.75 6.70
N ALA A 190 -10.50 16.21 5.45
CA ALA A 190 -11.18 17.43 5.07
C ALA A 190 -12.67 17.24 4.75
N LEU A 191 -13.18 16.01 4.69
CA LEU A 191 -14.63 15.79 4.58
C LEU A 191 -15.35 16.40 5.79
N PRO A 192 -16.49 17.08 5.59
CA PRO A 192 -17.32 17.13 4.37
C PRO A 192 -16.91 18.20 3.33
N THR A 193 -15.92 19.04 3.60
CA THR A 193 -15.49 20.16 2.74
C THR A 193 -14.09 19.91 2.17
N PRO A 194 -13.93 19.00 1.19
CA PRO A 194 -12.62 18.66 0.65
C PRO A 194 -11.99 19.87 -0.08
N PRO A 195 -10.67 20.10 0.07
CA PRO A 195 -9.99 21.24 -0.53
C PRO A 195 -9.99 21.16 -2.05
N GLN A 196 -10.14 22.29 -2.72
CA GLN A 196 -10.02 22.34 -4.19
C GLN A 196 -8.62 21.93 -4.64
N LEU A 197 -8.49 21.51 -5.90
CA LEU A 197 -7.19 21.12 -6.48
C LEU A 197 -6.12 22.22 -6.30
N SER A 198 -6.51 23.49 -6.36
CA SER A 198 -5.62 24.64 -6.13
C SER A 198 -5.10 24.71 -4.70
N GLU A 199 -5.98 24.49 -3.73
CA GLU A 199 -5.66 24.50 -2.30
C GLU A 199 -4.78 23.30 -1.96
N LEU A 200 -5.15 22.12 -2.45
CA LEU A 200 -4.39 20.89 -2.28
C LEU A 200 -2.99 21.01 -2.92
N ALA A 201 -2.87 21.67 -4.07
CA ALA A 201 -1.57 21.95 -4.69
C ALA A 201 -0.71 22.90 -3.85
N ALA A 202 -1.32 23.91 -3.22
CA ALA A 202 -0.63 24.80 -2.28
C ALA A 202 -0.12 24.05 -1.04
N LEU A 203 -0.91 23.12 -0.48
CA LEU A 203 -0.46 22.24 0.62
C LEU A 203 0.77 21.42 0.24
N HIS A 204 0.87 21.00 -1.02
CA HIS A 204 2.01 20.23 -1.54
C HIS A 204 3.15 21.10 -2.08
N SER A 205 3.09 22.43 -1.91
CA SER A 205 4.08 23.38 -2.44
C SER A 205 4.32 23.20 -3.95
N THR A 206 3.28 22.89 -4.73
CA THR A 206 3.37 22.68 -6.18
C THR A 206 2.31 23.46 -6.94
N PRO A 207 2.57 23.87 -8.20
CA PRO A 207 1.52 24.44 -9.04
C PRO A 207 0.41 23.41 -9.33
N PRO A 208 -0.88 23.82 -9.44
CA PRO A 208 -1.99 22.90 -9.68
C PRO A 208 -1.81 22.04 -10.94
N ARG A 209 -1.29 22.65 -12.01
CA ARG A 209 -0.99 21.95 -13.27
C ARG A 209 0.07 20.86 -13.09
N THR A 210 1.06 21.09 -12.24
CA THR A 210 2.12 20.12 -11.92
C THR A 210 1.56 18.95 -11.12
N LEU A 211 0.71 19.23 -10.12
CA LEU A 211 0.07 18.20 -9.32
C LEU A 211 -0.92 17.36 -10.15
N GLN A 212 -1.71 18.00 -11.00
CA GLN A 212 -2.61 17.33 -11.93
C GLN A 212 -1.84 16.45 -12.93
N ARG A 213 -0.69 16.92 -13.42
CA ARG A 213 0.21 16.12 -14.25
C ARG A 213 0.73 14.90 -13.48
N LYS A 214 1.17 15.07 -12.23
CA LYS A 214 1.61 13.95 -11.37
C LYS A 214 0.50 12.91 -11.19
N PHE A 215 -0.75 13.33 -10.93
CA PHE A 215 -1.89 12.40 -10.86
C PHE A 215 -2.11 11.64 -12.17
N ARG A 216 -2.07 12.34 -13.32
CA ARG A 216 -2.21 11.69 -14.63
C ARG A 216 -1.09 10.70 -14.91
N THR A 217 0.15 11.03 -14.56
CA THR A 217 1.29 10.11 -14.66
C THR A 217 1.08 8.86 -13.81
N LEU A 218 0.40 8.99 -12.67
CA LEU A 218 0.01 7.88 -11.79
C LEU A 218 -1.33 7.23 -12.19
N GLY A 219 -1.87 7.53 -13.37
CA GLY A 219 -3.09 6.92 -13.89
C GLY A 219 -4.39 7.33 -13.18
N THR A 220 -4.39 8.48 -12.48
CA THR A 220 -5.57 8.96 -11.74
C THR A 220 -5.82 10.46 -11.95
N SER A 221 -6.84 10.99 -11.30
CA SER A 221 -7.21 12.41 -11.28
C SER A 221 -7.74 12.80 -9.91
N TYR A 222 -7.74 14.11 -9.62
CA TYR A 222 -8.29 14.64 -8.38
C TYR A 222 -9.73 14.17 -8.13
N ASN A 223 -10.59 14.22 -9.16
CA ASN A 223 -11.99 13.80 -9.04
C ASN A 223 -12.11 12.30 -8.75
N GLN A 224 -11.29 11.48 -9.39
CA GLN A 224 -11.26 10.03 -9.12
C GLN A 224 -10.81 9.73 -7.68
N LEU A 225 -9.78 10.43 -7.18
CA LEU A 225 -9.33 10.30 -5.79
C LEU A 225 -10.38 10.75 -4.79
N LEU A 226 -11.08 11.85 -5.06
CA LEU A 226 -12.16 12.33 -4.20
C LEU A 226 -13.38 11.39 -4.21
N GLU A 227 -13.74 10.87 -5.38
CA GLU A 227 -14.81 9.87 -5.53
C GLU A 227 -14.44 8.59 -4.76
N GLU A 228 -13.20 8.15 -4.86
CA GLU A 228 -12.66 6.99 -4.14
C GLU A 228 -12.72 7.18 -2.62
N VAL A 229 -12.28 8.34 -2.11
CA VAL A 229 -12.36 8.71 -0.69
C VAL A 229 -13.81 8.74 -0.20
N ARG A 230 -14.72 9.36 -0.96
CA ARG A 230 -16.14 9.42 -0.62
C ARG A 230 -16.79 8.05 -0.59
N ARG A 231 -16.46 7.21 -1.57
CA ARG A 231 -16.96 5.84 -1.68
C ARG A 231 -16.55 5.00 -0.46
N ASN A 232 -15.28 5.06 -0.07
CA ASN A 232 -14.78 4.32 1.09
C ASN A 232 -15.43 4.79 2.39
N ASN A 233 -15.51 6.11 2.61
CA ASN A 233 -16.14 6.68 3.79
C ASN A 233 -17.66 6.41 3.84
N ALA A 234 -18.34 6.31 2.68
CA ALA A 234 -19.76 6.00 2.63
C ALA A 234 -20.08 4.64 3.25
N ILE A 235 -19.27 3.62 2.97
CA ILE A 235 -19.45 2.27 3.51
C ILE A 235 -19.22 2.29 5.03
N SER A 236 -18.12 2.92 5.47
CA SER A 236 -17.80 3.08 6.89
C SER A 236 -18.90 3.80 7.66
N LEU A 237 -19.44 4.90 7.13
CA LEU A 237 -20.51 5.66 7.78
C LEU A 237 -21.85 4.93 7.75
N LEU A 238 -22.15 4.20 6.68
CA LEU A 238 -23.39 3.42 6.59
C LEU A 238 -23.43 2.27 7.60
N SER A 239 -22.27 1.82 8.08
CA SER A 239 -22.15 0.79 9.10
C SER A 239 -22.55 1.22 10.50
N VAL A 240 -22.48 2.50 10.78
CA VAL A 240 -22.84 3.01 12.10
C VAL A 240 -24.36 3.15 12.11
N LYS A 241 -25.03 2.28 12.90
CA LYS A 241 -26.49 2.11 12.93
C LYS A 241 -27.28 3.43 13.10
N HIS A 242 -26.66 4.43 13.73
CA HIS A 242 -27.28 5.72 14.03
C HIS A 242 -27.21 6.75 12.91
N PHE A 243 -26.39 6.55 11.86
CA PHE A 243 -26.35 7.50 10.74
C PHE A 243 -27.49 7.22 9.75
N THR A 244 -28.31 8.22 9.47
CA THR A 244 -29.29 8.17 8.38
C THR A 244 -28.59 8.35 7.03
N THR A 245 -29.20 7.88 5.94
CA THR A 245 -28.68 8.09 4.56
C THR A 245 -28.41 9.57 4.26
N GLN A 246 -29.22 10.48 4.80
CA GLN A 246 -29.03 11.92 4.70
C GLN A 246 -27.77 12.37 5.44
N GLN A 247 -27.58 11.94 6.68
CA GLN A 247 -26.40 12.29 7.48
C GLN A 247 -25.12 11.75 6.84
N VAL A 248 -25.15 10.53 6.28
CA VAL A 248 -24.02 9.99 5.52
C VAL A 248 -23.70 10.88 4.32
N GLY A 249 -24.69 11.26 3.51
CA GLY A 249 -24.47 12.16 2.37
C GLY A 249 -23.87 13.50 2.78
N GLN A 250 -24.34 14.08 3.89
CA GLN A 250 -23.82 15.34 4.43
C GLN A 250 -22.35 15.21 4.89
N GLN A 251 -22.00 14.14 5.61
CA GLN A 251 -20.63 13.87 6.07
C GLN A 251 -19.65 13.64 4.90
N LEU A 252 -20.14 13.18 3.76
CA LEU A 252 -19.34 13.00 2.54
C LEU A 252 -19.24 14.26 1.67
N GLY A 253 -19.90 15.35 2.07
CA GLY A 253 -19.87 16.62 1.34
C GLY A 253 -20.83 16.69 0.16
N TYR A 254 -21.92 15.91 0.17
CA TYR A 254 -23.01 16.07 -0.80
C TYR A 254 -23.99 17.16 -0.33
N ARG A 255 -24.41 18.01 -1.27
CA ARG A 255 -25.37 19.10 -1.01
C ARG A 255 -26.75 18.60 -0.59
N ASP A 256 -27.17 17.47 -1.14
CA ASP A 256 -28.48 16.88 -0.86
C ASP A 256 -28.44 15.34 -0.92
N THR A 257 -29.40 14.72 -0.25
CA THR A 257 -29.57 13.26 -0.18
C THR A 257 -29.74 12.62 -1.57
N PRO A 258 -30.54 13.18 -2.51
CA PRO A 258 -30.66 12.61 -3.86
C PRO A 258 -29.34 12.55 -4.65
N SER A 259 -28.46 13.53 -4.47
CA SER A 259 -27.13 13.55 -5.12
C SER A 259 -26.22 12.46 -4.55
N PHE A 260 -26.22 12.28 -3.24
CA PHE A 260 -25.51 11.16 -2.61
C PHE A 260 -26.10 9.81 -3.06
N GLN A 261 -27.42 9.64 -3.07
CA GLN A 261 -28.06 8.39 -3.48
C GLN A 261 -27.76 8.03 -4.94
N ARG A 262 -27.72 9.03 -5.84
CA ARG A 262 -27.32 8.81 -7.25
C ARG A 262 -25.86 8.37 -7.35
N ALA A 263 -24.95 9.05 -6.65
CA ALA A 263 -23.54 8.65 -6.60
C ALA A 263 -23.38 7.24 -6.01
N PHE A 264 -24.07 6.93 -4.92
CA PHE A 264 -24.02 5.63 -4.28
C PHE A 264 -24.56 4.50 -5.17
N ARG A 265 -25.67 4.73 -5.88
CA ARG A 265 -26.20 3.78 -6.88
C ARG A 265 -25.24 3.60 -8.06
N LYS A 266 -24.57 4.66 -8.50
CA LYS A 266 -23.53 4.56 -9.54
C LYS A 266 -22.37 3.68 -9.07
N TRP A 267 -21.96 3.78 -7.80
CA TRP A 267 -20.86 3.01 -7.25
C TRP A 267 -21.20 1.55 -6.98
N PHE A 268 -22.40 1.28 -6.45
CA PHE A 268 -22.74 -0.02 -5.85
C PHE A 268 -23.96 -0.70 -6.49
N SER A 269 -24.53 -0.11 -7.54
CA SER A 269 -25.73 -0.60 -8.24
C SER A 269 -26.97 -0.78 -7.35
N MET A 270 -26.97 -0.22 -6.13
CA MET A 270 -28.08 -0.30 -5.18
C MET A 270 -28.16 0.98 -4.32
N SER A 271 -29.29 1.18 -3.62
CA SER A 271 -29.42 2.31 -2.70
C SER A 271 -28.67 2.10 -1.37
N PRO A 272 -28.27 3.16 -0.66
CA PRO A 272 -27.63 3.06 0.66
C PRO A 272 -28.44 2.24 1.68
N GLY A 273 -29.77 2.36 1.64
CA GLY A 273 -30.68 1.62 2.53
C GLY A 273 -30.72 0.12 2.22
N GLN A 274 -30.81 -0.24 0.94
CA GLN A 274 -30.72 -1.63 0.49
C GLN A 274 -29.36 -2.24 0.84
N TYR A 275 -28.28 -1.49 0.61
CA TYR A 275 -26.93 -1.91 0.98
C TYR A 275 -26.83 -2.20 2.48
N ARG A 276 -27.36 -1.31 3.33
CA ARG A 276 -27.42 -1.55 4.77
C ARG A 276 -28.21 -2.80 5.12
N GLN A 277 -29.43 -2.98 4.60
CA GLN A 277 -30.25 -4.15 4.92
C GLN A 277 -29.62 -5.47 4.45
N GLN A 278 -28.95 -5.46 3.31
CA GLN A 278 -28.39 -6.66 2.70
C GLN A 278 -27.06 -7.13 3.33
N TYR A 279 -26.25 -6.19 3.81
CA TYR A 279 -24.89 -6.48 4.29
C TYR A 279 -24.68 -6.21 5.80
N TYR A 280 -25.70 -5.71 6.51
CA TYR A 280 -25.64 -5.49 7.96
C TYR A 280 -26.19 -6.73 8.69
N GLU A 281 -25.32 -7.71 8.98
CA GLU A 281 -25.59 -8.75 9.98
C GLU A 281 -24.65 -8.59 11.18
N PRO A 282 -25.17 -8.44 12.42
CA PRO A 282 -24.35 -8.30 13.62
C PRO A 282 -23.95 -9.65 14.23
N THR A 283 -23.65 -10.67 13.44
CA THR A 283 -23.37 -12.00 14.01
C THR A 283 -22.23 -12.71 13.28
N PHE A 284 -21.08 -12.72 13.96
CA PHE A 284 -19.94 -13.57 13.63
C PHE A 284 -20.41 -15.03 13.52
N ARG A 285 -20.32 -15.61 12.32
CA ARG A 285 -20.27 -17.06 12.13
C ARG A 285 -18.83 -17.49 11.91
N HIS A 286 -18.37 -18.38 12.78
CA HIS A 286 -17.16 -19.18 12.55
C HIS A 286 -17.52 -20.22 11.49
N ASP A 287 -16.87 -20.16 10.34
CA ASP A 287 -16.68 -21.32 9.47
C ASP A 287 -15.22 -21.33 9.00
N ASP A 288 -14.52 -22.41 9.35
CA ASP A 288 -13.06 -22.58 9.42
C ASP A 288 -12.36 -22.89 8.09
N GLU A 289 -12.98 -22.68 6.92
CA GLU A 289 -12.40 -23.19 5.66
C GLU A 289 -11.70 -22.16 4.76
N LEU A 290 -11.95 -20.85 4.90
CA LEU A 290 -11.32 -19.82 4.04
C LEU A 290 -10.65 -18.71 4.85
N PRO A 291 -9.43 -18.27 4.46
CA PRO A 291 -8.78 -17.15 5.11
C PRO A 291 -9.61 -15.87 4.94
N ALA A 292 -9.53 -14.98 5.93
CA ALA A 292 -10.23 -13.68 5.89
C ALA A 292 -9.81 -12.81 4.70
N VAL A 293 -8.64 -13.10 4.12
CA VAL A 293 -8.00 -12.38 3.01
C VAL A 293 -7.58 -13.37 1.95
N SER A 294 -7.89 -13.08 0.69
CA SER A 294 -7.40 -13.86 -0.46
C SER A 294 -7.17 -12.98 -1.68
N LEU A 295 -6.07 -13.18 -2.39
CA LEU A 295 -5.90 -12.62 -3.72
C LEU A 295 -7.00 -13.15 -4.65
N TYR A 296 -7.79 -12.25 -5.24
CA TYR A 296 -8.80 -12.62 -6.22
C TYR A 296 -8.19 -12.69 -7.62
N TYR A 297 -7.53 -11.63 -8.08
CA TYR A 297 -6.64 -11.63 -9.24
C TYR A 297 -5.84 -10.33 -9.33
N ALA A 298 -4.77 -10.29 -10.12
CA ALA A 298 -4.01 -9.09 -10.43
C ALA A 298 -3.71 -9.00 -11.94
N ILE A 299 -3.67 -7.79 -12.49
CA ILE A 299 -3.42 -7.56 -13.91
C ILE A 299 -2.39 -6.46 -14.06
N ARG A 300 -1.42 -6.68 -14.94
CA ARG A 300 -0.51 -5.64 -15.41
C ARG A 300 -1.15 -4.86 -16.56
N GLN A 301 -1.34 -3.57 -16.38
CA GLN A 301 -1.87 -2.64 -17.38
C GLN A 301 -0.69 -2.04 -18.16
N GLU A 302 -0.58 -2.36 -19.44
CA GLU A 302 0.43 -1.76 -20.32
C GLU A 302 0.13 -0.27 -20.49
N GLY A 303 1.09 0.58 -20.12
CA GLY A 303 0.95 2.03 -20.25
C GLY A 303 0.88 2.47 -21.71
N ARG A 304 -0.10 3.31 -22.06
CA ARG A 304 -0.04 4.08 -23.32
C ARG A 304 1.11 5.10 -23.23
N LYS A 305 2.28 4.79 -23.82
CA LYS A 305 3.41 5.70 -24.13
C LYS A 305 3.49 6.95 -23.23
N ALA A 306 3.70 6.75 -21.93
CA ALA A 306 3.99 7.84 -21.00
C ALA A 306 5.52 7.97 -20.81
N PRO A 307 6.05 9.17 -20.51
CA PRO A 307 7.50 9.45 -20.51
C PRO A 307 8.30 8.74 -19.40
N TYR A 308 7.62 8.01 -18.50
CA TYR A 308 8.26 7.11 -17.55
C TYR A 308 7.76 5.70 -17.90
N HIS A 309 8.62 4.88 -18.50
CA HIS A 309 8.36 3.50 -18.90
C HIS A 309 8.16 2.59 -17.67
N CYS A 310 7.07 2.76 -16.92
CA CYS A 310 6.65 1.81 -15.89
C CYS A 310 5.31 1.20 -16.26
N ASP A 311 5.23 -0.12 -16.09
CA ASP A 311 3.98 -0.86 -16.24
C ASP A 311 3.06 -0.55 -15.06
N GLY A 312 1.76 -0.47 -15.33
CA GLY A 312 0.76 -0.38 -14.27
C GLY A 312 0.42 -1.77 -13.75
N ALA A 313 0.06 -1.91 -12.47
CA ALA A 313 -0.61 -3.11 -11.98
C ALA A 313 -1.88 -2.76 -11.20
N ARG A 314 -2.92 -3.55 -11.37
CA ARG A 314 -4.13 -3.44 -10.58
C ARG A 314 -4.41 -4.78 -9.92
N ILE A 315 -4.64 -4.75 -8.60
CA ILE A 315 -4.86 -5.94 -7.79
C ILE A 315 -6.29 -5.92 -7.27
N TRP A 316 -6.95 -7.06 -7.37
CA TRP A 316 -8.27 -7.35 -6.84
C TRP A 316 -8.18 -8.41 -5.75
N ILE A 317 -8.88 -8.17 -4.65
CA ILE A 317 -8.77 -8.91 -3.40
C ILE A 317 -10.18 -9.31 -2.98
N ALA A 318 -10.37 -10.60 -2.70
CA ALA A 318 -11.60 -11.10 -2.11
C ALA A 318 -11.40 -11.18 -0.59
N LEU A 319 -12.28 -10.54 0.16
CA LEU A 319 -12.21 -10.47 1.61
C LEU A 319 -13.49 -10.98 2.24
N ARG A 320 -13.37 -11.64 3.39
CA ARG A 320 -14.56 -11.90 4.20
C ARG A 320 -15.10 -10.59 4.76
N ASN A 321 -16.42 -10.43 4.70
CA ASN A 321 -17.13 -9.31 5.28
C ASN A 321 -17.22 -9.46 6.81
N LEU A 322 -16.10 -9.22 7.51
CA LEU A 322 -16.00 -9.40 8.96
C LEU A 322 -16.51 -8.20 9.76
N SER A 323 -16.48 -7.01 9.16
CA SER A 323 -17.06 -5.78 9.68
C SER A 323 -17.01 -4.74 8.57
N PHE A 324 -17.88 -3.74 8.62
CA PHE A 324 -17.84 -2.62 7.70
C PHE A 324 -16.65 -1.68 7.89
N VAL A 325 -16.14 -1.54 9.12
CA VAL A 325 -14.97 -0.71 9.40
C VAL A 325 -13.74 -1.55 9.17
N LYS A 326 -13.15 -1.39 7.99
CA LYS A 326 -12.00 -2.17 7.57
C LYS A 326 -11.10 -1.40 6.62
N SER A 327 -9.80 -1.67 6.70
CA SER A 327 -8.81 -1.15 5.77
C SER A 327 -8.14 -2.31 5.04
N VAL A 328 -7.94 -2.13 3.75
CA VAL A 328 -7.31 -3.12 2.88
C VAL A 328 -6.12 -2.45 2.21
N THR A 329 -4.98 -3.08 2.25
CA THR A 329 -3.73 -2.53 1.75
C THR A 329 -2.96 -3.60 1.01
N VAL A 330 -2.57 -3.30 -0.22
CA VAL A 330 -1.53 -4.05 -0.92
C VAL A 330 -0.20 -3.46 -0.50
N VAL A 331 0.68 -4.25 0.09
CA VAL A 331 2.05 -3.84 0.36
C VAL A 331 2.92 -4.42 -0.73
N GLY A 332 3.42 -3.57 -1.63
CA GLY A 332 4.16 -3.99 -2.82
C GLY A 332 5.58 -3.47 -2.83
N GLU A 333 6.52 -4.26 -3.34
CA GLU A 333 7.90 -3.87 -3.56
C GLU A 333 8.01 -2.94 -4.77
N ASP A 334 8.64 -1.78 -4.58
CA ASP A 334 8.95 -0.83 -5.65
C ASP A 334 10.38 -1.05 -6.18
N LYS A 335 10.75 -0.35 -7.25
CA LYS A 335 12.02 -0.51 -7.98
C LYS A 335 13.29 -0.33 -7.14
N ASP A 336 13.16 0.32 -5.98
CA ASP A 336 14.24 0.55 -5.03
C ASP A 336 14.30 -0.52 -3.93
N GLY A 337 13.53 -1.61 -4.08
CA GLY A 337 13.44 -2.72 -3.12
C GLY A 337 12.62 -2.39 -1.87
N LEU A 338 12.03 -1.20 -1.79
CA LEU A 338 11.22 -0.80 -0.63
C LEU A 338 9.76 -1.22 -0.82
N TRP A 339 9.21 -1.81 0.24
CA TRP A 339 7.82 -2.23 0.32
C TRP A 339 6.93 -1.05 0.70
N ARG A 340 5.98 -0.71 -0.17
CA ARG A 340 5.09 0.44 -0.03
C ARG A 340 3.63 0.00 0.11
N PRO A 341 2.86 0.60 1.03
CA PRO A 341 1.43 0.35 1.13
C PRO A 341 0.66 1.12 0.06
N TYR A 342 -0.28 0.44 -0.57
CA TYR A 342 -1.24 0.99 -1.51
C TYR A 342 -2.64 0.62 -1.04
N SER A 343 -3.46 1.62 -0.71
CA SER A 343 -4.80 1.36 -0.21
C SER A 343 -5.66 0.75 -1.31
N ALA A 344 -6.28 -0.39 -1.01
CA ALA A 344 -7.33 -0.95 -1.81
C ALA A 344 -8.68 -0.38 -1.36
N THR A 345 -9.62 -0.41 -2.28
CA THR A 345 -10.92 0.22 -2.13
C THR A 345 -12.01 -0.75 -2.49
N PHE A 346 -13.09 -0.70 -1.72
CA PHE A 346 -14.20 -1.60 -1.95
C PHE A 346 -14.77 -1.32 -3.34
N GLU A 347 -14.92 -2.38 -4.14
CA GLU A 347 -15.61 -2.32 -5.42
C GLU A 347 -17.07 -2.70 -5.27
N ARG A 348 -17.31 -3.91 -4.76
CA ARG A 348 -18.65 -4.50 -4.64
C ARG A 348 -18.63 -5.70 -3.70
N ALA A 349 -19.79 -6.11 -3.21
CA ALA A 349 -19.95 -7.41 -2.58
C ALA A 349 -20.04 -8.52 -3.64
N LEU A 350 -19.39 -9.66 -3.41
CA LEU A 350 -19.50 -10.87 -4.23
C LEU A 350 -20.60 -11.80 -3.67
N SER A 351 -20.78 -11.81 -2.36
CA SER A 351 -21.85 -12.49 -1.64
C SER A 351 -22.16 -11.73 -0.35
N LYS A 352 -23.05 -12.26 0.51
CA LYS A 352 -23.24 -11.70 1.86
C LYS A 352 -21.96 -11.73 2.71
N GLU A 353 -21.12 -12.73 2.47
CA GLU A 353 -19.92 -13.01 3.25
C GLU A 353 -18.63 -12.56 2.58
N LEU A 354 -18.63 -12.29 1.28
CA LEU A 354 -17.43 -11.93 0.52
C LEU A 354 -17.57 -10.57 -0.16
N GLU A 355 -16.52 -9.78 -0.07
CA GLU A 355 -16.36 -8.49 -0.72
C GLU A 355 -15.18 -8.48 -1.67
N LEU A 356 -15.34 -7.78 -2.78
CA LEU A 356 -14.29 -7.49 -3.73
C LEU A 356 -13.73 -6.09 -3.49
N TRP A 357 -12.43 -6.01 -3.28
CA TRP A 357 -11.66 -4.80 -3.14
C TRP A 357 -10.64 -4.70 -4.27
N SER A 358 -10.27 -3.49 -4.67
CA SER A 358 -9.25 -3.28 -5.68
C SER A 358 -8.36 -2.08 -5.42
N THR A 359 -7.12 -2.15 -5.89
CA THR A 359 -6.22 -0.99 -5.92
C THR A 359 -6.57 -0.07 -7.09
N SER A 360 -6.08 1.17 -7.03
CA SER A 360 -5.89 1.97 -8.23
C SER A 360 -4.83 1.32 -9.13
N ASN A 361 -4.62 1.87 -10.34
CA ASN A 361 -3.46 1.46 -11.15
C ASN A 361 -2.18 1.86 -10.39
N LEU A 362 -1.41 0.86 -10.00
CA LEU A 362 -0.18 1.00 -9.24
C LEU A 362 0.98 1.19 -10.21
N PRO A 363 1.84 2.20 -10.04
CA PRO A 363 3.09 2.27 -10.76
C PRO A 363 4.03 1.20 -10.18
N VAL A 364 4.36 0.18 -10.96
CA VAL A 364 5.16 -0.95 -10.48
C VAL A 364 6.30 -1.26 -11.43
N HIS A 365 7.31 -1.95 -10.90
CA HIS A 365 8.38 -2.53 -11.71
C HIS A 365 8.14 -4.04 -11.87
N ALA A 366 8.79 -4.65 -12.86
CA ALA A 366 8.62 -6.06 -13.16
C ALA A 366 9.81 -6.89 -12.62
N PRO A 367 9.58 -8.01 -11.92
CA PRO A 367 8.28 -8.51 -11.45
C PRO A 367 7.76 -7.71 -10.24
N PHE A 368 6.44 -7.55 -10.13
CA PHE A 368 5.85 -6.84 -9.00
C PHE A 368 5.56 -7.81 -7.86
N ARG A 369 6.33 -7.74 -6.77
CA ARG A 369 6.12 -8.53 -5.56
C ARG A 369 5.23 -7.80 -4.57
N PHE A 370 4.27 -8.48 -3.94
CA PHE A 370 3.37 -7.87 -2.97
C PHE A 370 2.73 -8.86 -2.00
N HIS A 371 2.25 -8.38 -0.86
CA HIS A 371 1.30 -9.11 -0.01
C HIS A 371 0.11 -8.23 0.34
N ILE A 372 -0.94 -8.87 0.87
CA ILE A 372 -2.19 -8.22 1.20
C ILE A 372 -2.31 -8.12 2.71
N LYS A 373 -2.59 -6.92 3.19
CA LYS A 373 -2.87 -6.62 4.59
C LYS A 373 -4.31 -6.14 4.73
N TYR A 374 -5.04 -6.72 5.66
CA TYR A 374 -6.42 -6.38 5.98
C TYR A 374 -6.55 -6.12 7.47
N GLN A 375 -7.10 -4.97 7.87
CA GLN A 375 -7.34 -4.67 9.28
C GLN A 375 -8.82 -4.48 9.54
N VAL A 376 -9.31 -5.16 10.58
CA VAL A 376 -10.72 -5.15 10.97
C VAL A 376 -10.84 -5.31 12.48
N GLY A 377 -11.57 -4.40 13.14
CA GLY A 377 -11.78 -4.46 14.60
C GLY A 377 -10.49 -4.53 15.44
N GLY A 378 -9.41 -3.88 14.99
CA GLY A 378 -8.09 -3.91 15.65
C GLY A 378 -7.25 -5.16 15.36
N LYS A 379 -7.79 -6.19 14.69
CA LYS A 379 -7.03 -7.36 14.24
C LYS A 379 -6.45 -7.11 12.85
N THR A 380 -5.22 -7.57 12.64
CA THR A 380 -4.55 -7.53 11.33
C THR A 380 -4.44 -8.94 10.77
N HIS A 381 -4.90 -9.12 9.54
CA HIS A 381 -4.75 -10.33 8.74
C HIS A 381 -3.77 -10.04 7.59
N ILE A 382 -2.86 -10.97 7.33
CA ILE A 382 -1.90 -10.87 6.23
C ILE A 382 -2.06 -12.12 5.37
N ASP A 383 -2.18 -11.90 4.06
CA ASP A 383 -2.08 -12.94 3.06
C ASP A 383 -0.86 -12.64 2.18
N ASN A 384 0.17 -13.46 2.34
CA ASN A 384 1.47 -13.35 1.68
C ASN A 384 1.85 -14.66 0.97
N ASP A 385 0.88 -15.34 0.37
CA ASP A 385 1.09 -16.60 -0.36
C ASP A 385 1.91 -17.63 0.43
N ARG A 386 1.45 -17.92 1.66
CA ARG A 386 2.09 -18.86 2.59
C ARG A 386 3.56 -18.51 2.90
N GLY A 387 3.91 -17.22 2.89
CA GLY A 387 5.24 -16.73 3.22
C GLY A 387 6.13 -16.40 2.03
N HIS A 388 5.66 -16.58 0.78
CA HIS A 388 6.46 -16.31 -0.42
C HIS A 388 6.26 -14.91 -1.00
N ASP A 389 5.23 -14.19 -0.54
CA ASP A 389 4.65 -13.02 -1.20
C ASP A 389 4.17 -13.33 -2.63
N TYR A 390 3.12 -12.64 -3.06
CA TYR A 390 2.66 -12.76 -4.44
C TYR A 390 3.68 -12.14 -5.39
N CYS A 391 3.89 -12.77 -6.54
CA CYS A 391 4.75 -12.27 -7.60
C CYS A 391 3.95 -12.15 -8.90
N LEU A 392 3.68 -10.92 -9.35
CA LEU A 392 3.09 -10.64 -10.66
C LEU A 392 4.21 -10.45 -11.67
N ASP A 393 4.67 -11.55 -12.25
CA ASP A 393 5.72 -11.63 -13.28
C ASP A 393 5.15 -11.51 -14.70
N GLY A 394 3.96 -12.05 -14.93
CA GLY A 394 3.18 -11.95 -16.18
C GLY A 394 2.10 -10.85 -16.18
N PRO A 395 1.30 -10.79 -17.26
CA PRO A 395 0.22 -9.81 -17.40
C PRO A 395 -0.95 -10.10 -16.46
N VAL A 396 -1.12 -11.34 -15.98
CA VAL A 396 -2.25 -11.75 -15.13
C VAL A 396 -1.79 -12.75 -14.09
N LEU A 397 -2.29 -12.61 -12.86
CA LEU A 397 -2.15 -13.57 -11.76
C LEU A 397 -3.54 -13.85 -11.17
N LEU A 398 -3.99 -15.10 -11.13
CA LEU A 398 -5.38 -15.45 -10.79
C LEU A 398 -5.63 -15.87 -9.33
N GLY A 399 -4.63 -15.80 -8.44
CA GLY A 399 -4.77 -16.35 -7.09
C GLY A 399 -5.22 -17.81 -7.15
N SER A 400 -6.08 -18.28 -6.24
CA SER A 400 -6.65 -19.64 -6.26
C SER A 400 -7.84 -19.84 -7.21
N GLN A 401 -8.28 -18.80 -7.92
CA GLN A 401 -9.50 -18.85 -8.73
C GLN A 401 -9.28 -19.58 -10.05
N PRO A 402 -10.25 -20.41 -10.52
CA PRO A 402 -10.14 -21.10 -11.81
C PRO A 402 -10.37 -20.15 -12.99
N ALA A 403 -11.24 -19.15 -12.84
CA ALA A 403 -11.50 -18.12 -13.85
C ALA A 403 -12.08 -16.83 -13.24
N VAL A 404 -11.90 -15.69 -13.91
CA VAL A 404 -12.42 -14.38 -13.51
C VAL A 404 -12.90 -13.57 -14.72
N CYS A 405 -14.02 -12.86 -14.57
CA CYS A 405 -14.50 -11.90 -15.56
C CYS A 405 -13.83 -10.55 -15.31
N HIS A 406 -13.10 -10.01 -16.28
CA HIS A 406 -12.34 -8.78 -16.14
C HIS A 406 -13.10 -7.55 -16.66
N GLN A 407 -13.61 -7.59 -17.91
CA GLN A 407 -14.30 -6.46 -18.52
C GLN A 407 -15.54 -6.90 -19.29
N LEU A 408 -16.60 -6.12 -19.11
CA LEU A 408 -17.84 -6.18 -19.90
C LEU A 408 -18.23 -4.76 -20.25
N ILE A 409 -17.94 -4.37 -21.47
CA ILE A 409 -18.09 -2.99 -21.95
C ILE A 409 -19.14 -2.98 -23.03
N ARG A 410 -20.20 -2.17 -22.86
CA ARG A 410 -21.17 -1.92 -23.92
C ARG A 410 -20.51 -1.12 -25.03
N VAL A 411 -20.68 -1.59 -26.27
CA VAL A 411 -20.18 -0.93 -27.47
C VAL A 411 -21.35 -0.83 -28.45
N VAL A 412 -21.53 0.35 -29.03
CA VAL A 412 -22.53 0.56 -30.09
C VAL A 412 -21.82 0.33 -31.43
N GLY A 413 -22.23 -0.70 -32.15
CA GLY A 413 -21.72 -0.99 -33.49
C GLY A 413 -22.15 0.07 -34.51
N ALA A 414 -21.47 0.13 -35.66
CA ALA A 414 -21.76 1.07 -36.74
C ALA A 414 -23.21 0.96 -37.29
N GLU A 415 -23.87 -0.18 -37.11
CA GLU A 415 -25.26 -0.43 -37.51
C GLU A 415 -26.29 -0.12 -36.40
N GLY A 416 -25.88 0.47 -35.28
CA GLY A 416 -26.76 0.73 -34.13
C GLY A 416 -27.12 -0.52 -33.31
N LYS A 417 -26.52 -1.69 -33.62
CA LYS A 417 -26.64 -2.89 -32.79
C LYS A 417 -25.86 -2.72 -31.48
N ASN A 418 -26.52 -3.05 -30.38
CA ASN A 418 -25.89 -3.11 -29.08
C ASN A 418 -25.07 -4.39 -28.95
N SER A 419 -23.79 -4.22 -28.68
CA SER A 419 -22.85 -5.31 -28.48
C SER A 419 -22.10 -5.11 -27.17
N VAL A 420 -21.50 -6.18 -26.66
CA VAL A 420 -20.65 -6.13 -25.47
C VAL A 420 -19.28 -6.69 -25.81
N LEU A 421 -18.24 -5.90 -25.55
CA LEU A 421 -16.87 -6.40 -25.49
C LEU A 421 -16.69 -7.17 -24.19
N VAL A 422 -16.36 -8.44 -24.32
CA VAL A 422 -16.11 -9.37 -23.23
C VAL A 422 -14.62 -9.64 -23.13
N ARG A 423 -14.09 -9.58 -21.91
CA ARG A 423 -12.73 -10.01 -21.58
C ARG A 423 -12.72 -10.74 -20.24
N LEU A 424 -12.24 -11.97 -20.23
CA LEU A 424 -12.16 -12.82 -19.05
C LEU A 424 -10.86 -13.63 -19.06
N PHE A 425 -10.50 -14.20 -17.91
CA PHE A 425 -9.27 -14.97 -17.75
C PHE A 425 -9.54 -16.31 -17.07
N SER A 426 -8.84 -17.38 -17.46
CA SER A 426 -8.84 -18.68 -16.79
C SER A 426 -7.42 -19.18 -16.52
N ARG A 427 -7.26 -20.02 -15.50
CA ARG A 427 -5.96 -20.65 -15.20
C ARG A 427 -5.61 -21.67 -16.26
N ASP A 428 -6.55 -22.58 -16.52
CA ASP A 428 -6.36 -23.67 -17.45
C ASP A 428 -6.87 -23.31 -18.85
N GLU A 429 -6.40 -24.07 -19.83
CA GLU A 429 -6.93 -24.05 -21.19
C GLU A 429 -8.30 -24.74 -21.22
N TRP A 430 -9.24 -24.16 -21.96
CA TRP A 430 -10.57 -24.71 -22.16
C TRP A 430 -10.84 -24.89 -23.65
N SER A 431 -11.44 -26.01 -24.05
CA SER A 431 -11.71 -26.26 -25.47
C SER A 431 -12.72 -25.30 -26.08
N ARG A 432 -13.66 -24.81 -25.27
CA ARG A 432 -14.70 -23.86 -25.69
C ARG A 432 -15.16 -23.05 -24.51
N VAL A 433 -15.22 -21.73 -24.68
CA VAL A 433 -15.82 -20.80 -23.72
C VAL A 433 -16.93 -20.04 -24.41
N ASN A 434 -18.14 -20.10 -23.86
CA ASN A 434 -19.31 -19.44 -24.42
C ASN A 434 -19.89 -18.45 -23.42
N VAL A 435 -20.38 -17.33 -23.95
CA VAL A 435 -21.29 -16.44 -23.23
C VAL A 435 -22.71 -16.90 -23.47
N VAL A 436 -23.49 -16.98 -22.39
CA VAL A 436 -24.93 -17.19 -22.42
C VAL A 436 -25.58 -15.88 -21.98
N CYS A 437 -26.41 -15.33 -22.87
CA CYS A 437 -27.21 -14.14 -22.63
C CYS A 437 -28.67 -14.55 -22.78
N HIS A 438 -29.56 -14.19 -21.86
CA HIS A 438 -31.01 -14.47 -21.89
C HIS A 438 -31.43 -15.95 -22.05
N ASP A 439 -32.62 -16.30 -21.58
CA ASP A 439 -33.17 -17.63 -21.81
C ASP A 439 -33.43 -17.79 -23.33
N ASN A 440 -33.03 -18.96 -23.87
CA ASN A 440 -33.19 -19.38 -25.28
C ASN A 440 -32.26 -18.76 -26.35
N ALA A 441 -31.27 -17.93 -26.01
CA ALA A 441 -30.27 -17.52 -27.01
C ALA A 441 -29.31 -18.67 -27.36
N PRO A 442 -28.82 -18.74 -28.60
CA PRO A 442 -27.65 -19.55 -28.89
C PRO A 442 -26.43 -19.01 -28.10
N PRO A 443 -25.65 -19.88 -27.43
CA PRO A 443 -24.41 -19.48 -26.78
C PRO A 443 -23.44 -18.87 -27.79
N GLN A 444 -22.85 -17.72 -27.44
CA GLN A 444 -21.91 -16.99 -28.30
C GLN A 444 -20.46 -17.32 -27.89
N PRO A 445 -19.61 -17.84 -28.79
CA PRO A 445 -18.27 -18.29 -28.43
C PRO A 445 -17.29 -17.12 -28.20
N LEU A 446 -16.31 -17.34 -27.32
CA LEU A 446 -15.18 -16.45 -27.11
C LEU A 446 -13.89 -17.04 -27.67
N HIS A 447 -12.95 -16.19 -28.05
CA HIS A 447 -11.65 -16.58 -28.55
C HIS A 447 -10.61 -16.57 -27.43
N GLY A 448 -9.96 -17.72 -27.23
CA GLY A 448 -8.91 -17.90 -26.23
C GLY A 448 -7.52 -17.61 -26.77
N ARG A 449 -6.69 -16.97 -25.97
CA ARG A 449 -5.26 -16.76 -26.22
C ARG A 449 -4.48 -16.93 -24.93
N GLN A 450 -3.37 -17.65 -24.99
CA GLN A 450 -2.48 -17.79 -23.83
C GLN A 450 -1.77 -16.46 -23.53
N HIS A 451 -1.78 -16.05 -22.26
CA HIS A 451 -1.12 -14.86 -21.73
C HIS A 451 -0.35 -15.27 -20.47
N SER A 452 0.98 -15.19 -20.49
CA SER A 452 1.92 -15.74 -19.48
C SER A 452 1.31 -16.07 -18.11
N GLY A 453 1.03 -17.36 -17.87
CA GLY A 453 0.47 -17.89 -16.62
C GLY A 453 -1.07 -18.04 -16.57
N ALA A 454 -1.80 -17.56 -17.58
CA ALA A 454 -3.25 -17.67 -17.71
C ALA A 454 -3.71 -17.73 -19.18
N TRP A 455 -5.00 -17.96 -19.39
CA TRP A 455 -5.67 -17.88 -20.68
C TRP A 455 -6.62 -16.70 -20.70
N GLU A 456 -6.44 -15.79 -21.64
CA GLU A 456 -7.36 -14.69 -21.91
C GLU A 456 -8.42 -15.14 -22.91
N TRP A 457 -9.68 -14.88 -22.59
CA TRP A 457 -10.79 -15.10 -23.52
C TRP A 457 -11.48 -13.79 -23.82
N GLN A 458 -11.64 -13.49 -25.10
CA GLN A 458 -12.22 -12.23 -25.56
C GLN A 458 -13.18 -12.42 -26.74
N GLY A 459 -14.12 -11.50 -26.88
CA GLY A 459 -15.06 -11.49 -27.98
C GLY A 459 -15.98 -10.27 -27.93
N ILE A 460 -16.59 -9.95 -29.06
CA ILE A 460 -17.70 -8.98 -29.13
C ILE A 460 -18.95 -9.81 -29.35
N ILE A 461 -19.89 -9.72 -28.41
CA ILE A 461 -21.14 -10.47 -28.46
C ILE A 461 -22.32 -9.54 -28.74
N ASP A 462 -23.34 -10.06 -29.39
CA ASP A 462 -24.63 -9.40 -29.54
C ASP A 462 -25.34 -9.36 -28.18
N TYR A 463 -25.80 -8.17 -27.80
CA TYR A 463 -26.45 -7.93 -26.53
C TYR A 463 -27.65 -7.00 -26.75
N PRO A 464 -28.81 -7.54 -27.18
CA PRO A 464 -30.03 -6.75 -27.28
C PRO A 464 -30.33 -6.16 -25.91
N ASP A 465 -30.72 -4.88 -25.86
CA ASP A 465 -30.71 -3.99 -24.69
C ASP A 465 -31.70 -4.39 -23.57
N THR A 466 -31.56 -5.61 -23.09
CA THR A 466 -32.46 -6.32 -22.19
C THR A 466 -32.11 -6.08 -20.73
N HIS A 467 -30.97 -5.41 -20.46
CA HIS A 467 -30.35 -5.27 -19.14
C HIS A 467 -30.09 -6.59 -18.39
N LEU A 468 -30.25 -7.75 -19.06
CA LEU A 468 -30.10 -9.07 -18.46
C LEU A 468 -28.62 -9.39 -18.19
N PRO A 469 -28.30 -10.05 -17.07
CA PRO A 469 -26.93 -10.40 -16.74
C PRO A 469 -26.40 -11.54 -17.63
N LEU A 470 -25.08 -11.54 -17.84
CA LEU A 470 -24.36 -12.54 -18.64
C LEU A 470 -23.78 -13.65 -17.75
N ILE A 471 -23.76 -14.88 -18.28
CA ILE A 471 -23.15 -16.05 -17.65
C ILE A 471 -22.13 -16.66 -18.62
N PHE A 472 -21.02 -17.18 -18.10
CA PHE A 472 -19.99 -17.80 -18.93
C PHE A 472 -19.87 -19.30 -18.65
N HIS A 473 -19.89 -20.10 -19.71
CA HIS A 473 -19.71 -21.54 -19.65
C HIS A 473 -18.39 -21.94 -20.28
N PHE A 474 -17.51 -22.55 -19.50
CA PHE A 474 -16.27 -23.14 -19.96
C PHE A 474 -16.47 -24.65 -20.11
N HIS A 475 -16.00 -25.21 -21.22
CA HIS A 475 -16.16 -26.62 -21.56
C HIS A 475 -14.82 -27.26 -21.90
N GLN A 476 -14.53 -28.42 -21.33
CA GLN A 476 -13.34 -29.21 -21.62
C GLN A 476 -13.71 -30.49 -22.37
N VAL A 477 -12.77 -31.01 -23.17
CA VAL A 477 -12.88 -32.33 -23.79
C VAL A 477 -12.90 -33.38 -22.67
N GLY A 478 -14.01 -34.12 -22.53
CA GLY A 478 -14.22 -35.08 -21.43
C GLY A 478 -15.30 -34.68 -20.41
N GLY A 479 -16.00 -33.56 -20.60
CA GLY A 479 -17.25 -33.24 -19.89
C GLY A 479 -17.14 -32.32 -18.68
N ALA A 480 -15.93 -31.89 -18.29
CA ALA A 480 -15.77 -30.87 -17.25
C ALA A 480 -16.42 -29.55 -17.70
N LYS A 481 -17.21 -28.94 -16.81
CA LYS A 481 -17.90 -27.67 -17.03
C LYS A 481 -17.64 -26.74 -15.85
N LEU A 482 -17.10 -25.56 -16.12
CA LEU A 482 -17.04 -24.45 -15.17
C LEU A 482 -18.07 -23.41 -15.57
N ILE A 483 -18.85 -22.94 -14.60
CA ILE A 483 -19.83 -21.88 -14.78
C ILE A 483 -19.34 -20.67 -13.99
N LEU A 484 -19.19 -19.54 -14.69
CA LEU A 484 -18.90 -18.26 -14.07
C LEU A 484 -20.17 -17.40 -14.14
N ASP A 485 -20.93 -17.41 -13.06
CA ASP A 485 -22.28 -16.81 -12.96
C ASP A 485 -22.40 -15.76 -11.85
N ASN A 486 -21.30 -15.31 -11.25
CA ASN A 486 -21.31 -14.33 -10.17
C ASN A 486 -22.28 -14.71 -9.02
N ASN A 487 -22.23 -15.98 -8.57
CA ASN A 487 -23.10 -16.53 -7.52
C ASN A 487 -24.59 -16.46 -7.90
N GLY A 488 -24.92 -16.80 -9.14
CA GLY A 488 -26.28 -16.79 -9.69
C GLY A 488 -26.85 -15.40 -10.02
N VAL A 489 -26.12 -14.31 -9.76
CA VAL A 489 -26.54 -12.94 -10.13
C VAL A 489 -26.21 -12.62 -11.59
N GLY A 490 -25.20 -13.30 -12.14
CA GLY A 490 -24.57 -13.02 -13.42
C GLY A 490 -23.86 -11.66 -13.48
N TYR A 491 -23.32 -11.33 -14.65
CA TYR A 491 -22.49 -10.13 -14.83
C TYR A 491 -23.18 -9.11 -15.74
N SER A 492 -23.39 -7.90 -15.22
CA SER A 492 -23.98 -6.80 -15.99
C SER A 492 -22.90 -6.00 -16.74
N PRO A 493 -23.07 -5.76 -18.06
CA PRO A 493 -22.17 -4.90 -18.83
C PRO A 493 -22.22 -3.44 -18.37
N GLN A 494 -21.06 -2.82 -18.21
CA GLN A 494 -20.94 -1.40 -17.89
C GLN A 494 -21.16 -0.54 -19.15
N CYS A 495 -21.89 0.57 -19.01
CA CYS A 495 -21.91 1.62 -20.03
C CYS A 495 -20.59 2.40 -19.95
N LEU A 496 -19.91 2.54 -21.09
CA LEU A 496 -18.77 3.47 -21.21
C LEU A 496 -19.23 4.91 -21.33
#